data_AF-A0A2V6BXK8-F1
#
_entry.id   AF-A0A2V6BXK8-F1
#
_cell.length_a   1.000
_cell.length_b   1.000
_cell.length_c   1.000
_cell.angle_alpha   90.00
_cell.angle_beta   90.00
_cell.angle_gamma   90.00
#
_symmetry.space_group_name_H-M   'P 1'
#
loop_
_entity.id
_entity.type
_entity.pdbx_description
1 polymer ?
#
loop_
_entity_poly.entity_id
_entity_poly.type
_entity_poly.pdbx_seq_one_letter_code
_entity_poly.pdbx_strand_id
1 'polypeptide(L)'
;MGQPQENGRISFLTQPLEFTNSRKKERLAIELLKVISGGQTGVDRGALDAALAFKVECGGWCPARRLAEDGRIPKRYPVTELANAGYAERTARNVADSDGTLIISNGELAGGTRETVDRCIEMRKPHLIIDCASMSVEETIEAATKFVRKLSFRVAQTMRKLSNVRKRTDQLRAPSHSLGMTIVLNVAGPRGSQWPEGYKTALQIVSRVLRRLVDRTTPLNTVRDSPGGDP
;
A
#
# COMPACT_ATOMS: atom_id res chain seq x y z
N MET A 1 -26.81 67.04 0.43
CA MET A 1 -25.43 66.60 0.77
C MET A 1 -25.58 65.52 1.84
N GLY A 2 -25.24 64.24 1.69
CA GLY A 2 -24.63 63.50 0.57
C GLY A 2 -25.26 62.10 0.41
N GLN A 3 -25.05 61.49 -0.74
CA GLN A 3 -25.48 60.12 -1.08
C GLN A 3 -24.47 59.05 -0.54
N PRO A 4 -24.56 57.75 -0.88
CA PRO A 4 -24.72 56.63 0.05
C PRO A 4 -23.43 55.80 0.19
N GLN A 5 -23.37 54.84 1.11
CA GLN A 5 -22.33 53.81 1.10
C GLN A 5 -22.99 52.43 1.09
N GLU A 6 -22.80 51.76 -0.06
CA GLU A 6 -23.12 50.36 -0.33
C GLU A 6 -22.30 49.45 0.59
N ASN A 7 -22.97 48.54 1.32
CA ASN A 7 -22.27 47.38 1.87
C ASN A 7 -22.26 46.28 0.80
N GLY A 8 -21.12 46.20 0.13
CA GLY A 8 -20.83 45.30 -0.97
C GLY A 8 -21.04 43.81 -0.65
N ARG A 9 -21.61 43.12 -1.64
CA ARG A 9 -21.56 41.66 -1.78
C ARG A 9 -20.10 41.19 -1.66
N ILE A 10 -19.81 40.36 -0.65
CA ILE A 10 -18.59 39.55 -0.67
C ILE A 10 -18.82 38.43 -1.70
N SER A 11 -18.39 38.67 -2.94
CA SER A 11 -18.28 37.63 -3.95
C SER A 11 -17.06 36.77 -3.62
N PHE A 12 -17.27 35.66 -2.91
CA PHE A 12 -16.30 34.57 -2.95
C PHE A 12 -16.38 33.94 -4.34
N LEU A 13 -15.55 34.47 -5.24
CA LEU A 13 -15.21 33.84 -6.50
C LEU A 13 -14.75 32.42 -6.20
N THR A 14 -15.63 31.47 -6.50
CA THR A 14 -15.30 30.07 -6.71
C THR A 14 -14.31 30.01 -7.87
N GLN A 15 -13.02 30.10 -7.58
CA GLN A 15 -12.03 29.66 -8.54
C GLN A 15 -12.11 28.13 -8.59
N PRO A 16 -12.40 27.53 -9.76
CA PRO A 16 -12.28 26.09 -9.90
C PRO A 16 -10.82 25.73 -9.63
N LEU A 17 -10.56 24.90 -8.63
CA LEU A 17 -9.24 24.30 -8.49
C LEU A 17 -8.97 23.49 -9.76
N GLU A 18 -8.06 23.96 -10.60
CA GLU A 18 -7.57 23.18 -11.72
C GLU A 18 -6.77 22.00 -11.19
N PHE A 19 -7.39 20.81 -11.23
CA PHE A 19 -6.74 19.57 -10.89
C PHE A 19 -5.85 19.11 -12.04
N THR A 20 -4.54 19.15 -11.85
CA THR A 20 -3.62 18.53 -12.81
C THR A 20 -3.81 17.01 -12.81
N ASN A 21 -3.78 16.40 -14.01
CA ASN A 21 -4.03 14.96 -14.20
C ASN A 21 -3.13 14.04 -13.35
N SER A 22 -1.95 14.51 -12.95
CA SER A 22 -1.03 13.75 -12.10
C SER A 22 -1.55 13.58 -10.67
N ARG A 23 -2.10 14.65 -10.07
CA ARG A 23 -2.56 14.64 -8.66
C ARG A 23 -3.83 13.80 -8.47
N LYS A 24 -4.75 13.83 -9.44
CA LYS A 24 -5.96 12.99 -9.43
C LYS A 24 -5.61 11.50 -9.49
N LYS A 25 -4.60 11.14 -10.28
CA LYS A 25 -4.14 9.75 -10.47
C LYS A 25 -3.46 9.18 -9.22
N GLU A 26 -2.72 9.99 -8.48
CA GLU A 26 -2.06 9.59 -7.24
C GLU A 26 -3.05 9.37 -6.09
N ARG A 27 -4.09 10.20 -5.97
CA ARG A 27 -5.13 10.05 -4.94
C ARG A 27 -5.98 8.80 -5.12
N LEU A 28 -6.30 8.44 -6.36
CA LEU A 28 -6.96 7.17 -6.68
C LEU A 28 -6.11 5.96 -6.26
N ALA A 29 -4.77 6.03 -6.32
CA ALA A 29 -3.92 4.89 -6.01
C ALA A 29 -3.94 4.44 -4.53
N ILE A 30 -4.37 5.29 -3.58
CA ILE A 30 -4.49 4.95 -2.15
C ILE A 30 -5.83 4.36 -1.79
N GLU A 31 -6.93 4.91 -2.35
CA GLU A 31 -8.27 4.32 -2.22
C GLU A 31 -8.35 2.92 -2.85
N LEU A 32 -7.29 2.53 -3.55
CA LEU A 32 -7.15 1.31 -4.32
C LEU A 32 -5.87 0.57 -3.95
N LEU A 33 -5.40 0.64 -2.70
CA LEU A 33 -4.32 -0.22 -2.22
C LEU A 33 -4.89 -1.28 -1.27
N LYS A 34 -4.47 -2.53 -1.47
CA LYS A 34 -4.69 -3.63 -0.53
C LYS A 34 -3.34 -4.18 -0.08
N VAL A 35 -3.14 -4.31 1.22
CA VAL A 35 -1.94 -4.94 1.80
C VAL A 35 -2.24 -6.38 2.17
N ILE A 36 -1.55 -7.33 1.56
CA ILE A 36 -1.64 -8.73 1.95
C ILE A 36 -0.36 -9.22 2.62
N SER A 37 -0.52 -10.18 3.52
CA SER A 37 0.57 -10.91 4.16
C SER A 37 0.04 -12.23 4.73
N GLY A 38 0.91 -13.18 5.11
CA GLY A 38 0.43 -14.47 5.61
C GLY A 38 0.28 -14.59 7.12
N GLY A 39 0.42 -13.48 7.86
CA GLY A 39 0.07 -13.38 9.27
C GLY A 39 1.02 -14.06 10.26
N GLN A 40 2.21 -14.47 9.79
CA GLN A 40 3.29 -14.91 10.68
C GLN A 40 3.68 -13.80 11.68
N THR A 41 4.30 -14.14 12.80
CA THR A 41 4.92 -13.13 13.66
C THR A 41 5.98 -12.30 12.90
N GLY A 42 6.47 -11.22 13.51
CA GLY A 42 7.48 -10.36 12.86
C GLY A 42 6.89 -9.51 11.75
N VAL A 43 7.53 -9.52 10.58
CA VAL A 43 7.23 -8.59 9.47
C VAL A 43 5.79 -8.68 8.99
N ASP A 44 5.26 -9.89 8.84
CA ASP A 44 3.90 -10.13 8.33
C ASP A 44 2.85 -9.39 9.19
N ARG A 45 2.89 -9.55 10.51
CA ARG A 45 1.96 -8.86 11.42
C ARG A 45 2.21 -7.36 11.51
N GLY A 46 3.47 -6.91 11.46
CA GLY A 46 3.78 -5.48 11.43
C GLY A 46 3.14 -4.79 10.22
N ALA A 47 3.15 -5.44 9.06
CA ALA A 47 2.50 -4.95 7.86
C ALA A 47 0.96 -4.93 7.97
N LEU A 48 0.36 -5.99 8.51
CA LEU A 48 -1.09 -6.05 8.71
C LEU A 48 -1.59 -5.02 9.72
N ASP A 49 -0.88 -4.84 10.83
CA ASP A 49 -1.24 -3.82 11.83
C ASP A 49 -1.09 -2.40 11.28
N ALA A 50 -0.08 -2.13 10.44
CA ALA A 50 0.02 -0.86 9.73
C ALA A 50 -1.20 -0.61 8.82
N ALA A 51 -1.61 -1.61 8.04
CA ALA A 51 -2.75 -1.48 7.14
C ALA A 51 -4.07 -1.25 7.91
N LEU A 52 -4.28 -2.01 9.00
CA LEU A 52 -5.44 -1.84 9.90
C LEU A 52 -5.48 -0.43 10.51
N ALA A 53 -4.34 0.08 11.00
CA ALA A 53 -4.26 1.42 11.59
C ALA A 53 -4.59 2.54 10.60
N PHE A 54 -4.23 2.36 9.32
CA PHE A 54 -4.53 3.32 8.25
C PHE A 54 -5.87 3.05 7.55
N LYS A 55 -6.66 2.07 8.00
CA LYS A 55 -7.92 1.65 7.37
C LYS A 55 -7.77 1.28 5.89
N VAL A 56 -6.60 0.77 5.52
CA VAL A 56 -6.32 0.22 4.19
C VAL A 56 -6.79 -1.23 4.19
N GLU A 57 -7.44 -1.67 3.11
CA GLU A 57 -7.90 -3.07 3.00
C GLU A 57 -6.70 -4.01 3.19
N CYS A 58 -6.84 -5.01 4.04
CA CYS A 58 -5.79 -5.98 4.26
C CYS A 58 -6.29 -7.43 4.33
N GLY A 59 -5.36 -8.38 4.27
CA GLY A 59 -5.66 -9.80 4.37
C GLY A 59 -4.47 -10.64 3.91
N GLY A 60 -4.75 -11.71 3.17
CA GLY A 60 -3.74 -12.61 2.61
C GLY A 60 -3.97 -14.06 3.02
N TRP A 61 -3.09 -14.94 2.57
CA TRP A 61 -3.22 -16.38 2.75
C TRP A 61 -2.35 -16.86 3.91
N CYS A 62 -2.94 -17.62 4.82
CA CYS A 62 -2.25 -18.27 5.94
C CYS A 62 -2.40 -19.80 5.86
N PRO A 63 -1.56 -20.56 6.57
CA PRO A 63 -1.70 -22.01 6.64
C PRO A 63 -3.06 -22.44 7.21
N ALA A 64 -3.43 -23.69 6.95
CA ALA A 64 -4.59 -24.32 7.58
C ALA A 64 -4.55 -24.15 9.11
N ARG A 65 -5.71 -23.96 9.73
CA ARG A 65 -5.90 -23.64 11.16
C ARG A 65 -5.33 -22.29 11.60
N ARG A 66 -4.94 -21.43 10.66
CA ARG A 66 -4.30 -20.12 10.90
C ARG A 66 -3.02 -20.26 11.71
N LEU A 67 -2.14 -21.19 11.35
CA LEU A 67 -0.91 -21.44 12.11
C LEU A 67 0.15 -20.33 11.90
N ALA A 68 0.77 -19.92 12.99
CA ALA A 68 1.97 -19.10 13.10
C ALA A 68 2.91 -19.69 14.17
N GLU A 69 4.12 -19.15 14.33
CA GLU A 69 5.10 -19.70 15.28
C GLU A 69 4.65 -19.60 16.74
N ASP A 70 3.84 -18.60 17.07
CA ASP A 70 3.31 -18.34 18.41
C ASP A 70 1.89 -18.92 18.59
N GLY A 71 1.51 -19.86 17.73
CA GLY A 71 0.21 -20.51 17.75
C GLY A 71 -0.75 -19.94 16.71
N ARG A 72 -2.02 -19.78 17.08
CA ARG A 72 -3.07 -19.39 16.13
C ARG A 72 -3.04 -17.89 15.84
N ILE A 73 -3.02 -17.50 14.57
CA ILE A 73 -3.08 -16.10 14.14
C ILE A 73 -4.38 -15.46 14.68
N PRO A 74 -4.28 -14.34 15.43
CA PRO A 74 -5.43 -13.66 16.02
C PRO A 74 -6.53 -13.31 15.01
N LYS A 75 -7.80 -13.33 15.45
CA LYS A 75 -8.97 -13.06 14.59
C LYS A 75 -9.01 -11.65 14.01
N ARG A 76 -8.33 -10.69 14.64
CA ARG A 76 -8.22 -9.30 14.15
C ARG A 76 -7.57 -9.20 12.77
N TYR A 77 -6.74 -10.18 12.40
CA TYR A 77 -6.09 -10.21 11.10
C TYR A 77 -6.99 -10.90 10.07
N PRO A 78 -7.45 -10.20 9.02
CA PRO A 78 -8.37 -10.74 8.01
C PRO A 78 -7.67 -11.66 6.98
N VAL A 79 -6.85 -12.59 7.45
CA VAL A 79 -6.21 -13.62 6.63
C VAL A 79 -7.15 -14.80 6.37
N THR A 80 -7.06 -15.39 5.20
CA THR A 80 -7.83 -16.54 4.74
C THR A 80 -6.98 -17.80 4.86
N GLU A 81 -7.56 -18.87 5.40
CA GLU A 81 -6.88 -20.16 5.46
C GLU A 81 -6.79 -20.77 4.06
N LEU A 82 -5.61 -21.21 3.68
CA LEU A 82 -5.42 -22.02 2.48
C LEU A 82 -5.53 -23.50 2.89
N ALA A 83 -6.55 -24.19 2.39
CA ALA A 83 -6.81 -25.58 2.75
C ALA A 83 -5.62 -26.48 2.37
N ASN A 84 -5.22 -27.36 3.30
CA ASN A 84 -4.10 -28.30 3.13
C ASN A 84 -2.74 -27.64 2.79
N ALA A 85 -2.58 -26.34 3.05
CA ALA A 85 -1.33 -25.63 2.80
C ALA A 85 -0.45 -25.56 4.05
N GLY A 86 0.84 -25.80 3.84
CA GLY A 86 1.91 -25.42 4.76
C GLY A 86 2.40 -24.00 4.50
N TYR A 87 3.58 -23.69 5.04
CA TYR A 87 4.18 -22.36 4.91
C TYR A 87 4.63 -22.04 3.48
N ALA A 88 4.99 -23.05 2.69
CA ALA A 88 5.45 -22.87 1.32
C ALA A 88 4.29 -22.46 0.40
N GLU A 89 3.17 -23.18 0.48
CA GLU A 89 1.99 -22.98 -0.36
C GLU A 89 1.32 -21.64 -0.08
N ARG A 90 1.19 -21.24 1.19
CA ARG A 90 0.66 -19.90 1.53
C ARG A 90 1.57 -18.79 1.02
N THR A 91 2.89 -19.00 1.03
CA THR A 91 3.88 -18.01 0.55
C THR A 91 3.74 -17.83 -0.95
N ALA A 92 3.75 -18.94 -1.70
CA ALA A 92 3.52 -18.96 -3.14
C ALA A 92 2.18 -18.30 -3.51
N ARG A 93 1.11 -18.56 -2.75
CA ARG A 93 -0.21 -17.97 -3.00
C ARG A 93 -0.23 -16.45 -2.75
N ASN A 94 0.39 -15.96 -1.68
CA ASN A 94 0.50 -14.50 -1.45
C ASN A 94 1.31 -13.79 -2.55
N VAL A 95 2.38 -14.41 -3.04
CA VAL A 95 3.13 -13.88 -4.18
C VAL A 95 2.27 -13.87 -5.44
N ALA A 96 1.59 -14.97 -5.75
CA ALA A 96 0.73 -15.11 -6.92
C ALA A 96 -0.43 -14.10 -6.96
N ASP A 97 -1.09 -13.88 -5.82
CA ASP A 97 -2.28 -13.02 -5.71
C ASP A 97 -1.94 -11.54 -5.47
N SER A 98 -0.66 -11.15 -5.56
CA SER A 98 -0.21 -9.75 -5.46
C SER A 98 0.27 -9.17 -6.79
N ASP A 99 0.21 -7.85 -6.94
CA ASP A 99 0.84 -7.13 -8.06
C ASP A 99 2.35 -6.99 -7.89
N GLY A 100 2.83 -7.07 -6.65
CA GLY A 100 4.23 -7.16 -6.30
C GLY A 100 4.44 -7.42 -4.81
N THR A 101 5.66 -7.83 -4.46
CA THR A 101 6.02 -8.14 -3.08
C THR A 101 7.10 -7.19 -2.55
N LEU A 102 6.84 -6.54 -1.42
CA LEU A 102 7.82 -5.83 -0.62
C LEU A 102 8.38 -6.79 0.43
N ILE A 103 9.68 -7.07 0.35
CA ILE A 103 10.39 -7.99 1.25
C ILE A 103 11.24 -7.15 2.19
N ILE A 104 10.95 -7.20 3.49
CA ILE A 104 11.68 -6.43 4.51
C ILE A 104 12.56 -7.41 5.29
N SER A 105 13.87 -7.19 5.30
CA SER A 105 14.86 -8.02 5.98
C SER A 105 15.86 -7.18 6.76
N ASN A 106 16.72 -7.86 7.50
CA ASN A 106 17.85 -7.26 8.22
C ASN A 106 19.04 -8.22 8.10
N GLY A 107 19.87 -7.99 7.09
CA GLY A 107 20.96 -8.87 6.68
C GLY A 107 20.52 -9.97 5.71
N GLU A 108 21.24 -11.08 5.74
CA GLU A 108 21.06 -12.18 4.79
C GLU A 108 19.66 -12.80 4.83
N LEU A 109 19.08 -13.06 3.65
CA LEU A 109 17.78 -13.70 3.56
C LEU A 109 17.90 -15.21 3.81
N ALA A 110 17.11 -15.70 4.76
CA ALA A 110 17.06 -17.11 5.11
C ALA A 110 15.61 -17.60 5.25
N GLY A 111 15.42 -18.93 5.21
CA GLY A 111 14.14 -19.60 5.42
C GLY A 111 13.02 -19.05 4.52
N GLY A 112 11.84 -18.81 5.10
CA GLY A 112 10.66 -18.36 4.35
C GLY A 112 10.82 -17.01 3.64
N THR A 113 11.72 -16.15 4.10
CA THR A 113 12.02 -14.88 3.41
C THR A 113 12.76 -15.14 2.10
N ARG A 114 13.75 -16.04 2.10
CA ARG A 114 14.44 -16.48 0.88
C ARG A 114 13.46 -17.15 -0.07
N GLU A 115 12.63 -18.06 0.44
CA GLU A 115 11.60 -18.72 -0.36
C GLU A 115 10.66 -17.71 -1.03
N THR A 116 10.29 -16.63 -0.34
CA THR A 116 9.45 -15.57 -0.94
C THR A 116 10.12 -14.92 -2.15
N VAL A 117 11.43 -14.67 -2.10
CA VAL A 117 12.20 -14.16 -3.24
C VAL A 117 12.17 -15.17 -4.39
N ASP A 118 12.43 -16.44 -4.09
CA ASP A 118 12.46 -17.50 -5.10
C ASP A 118 11.11 -17.59 -5.82
N ARG A 119 9.99 -17.57 -5.09
CA ARG A 119 8.64 -17.53 -5.70
C ARG A 119 8.41 -16.29 -6.55
N CYS A 120 8.91 -15.13 -6.13
CA CYS A 120 8.78 -13.90 -6.93
C CYS A 120 9.52 -14.04 -8.27
N ILE A 121 10.72 -14.64 -8.25
CA ILE A 121 11.53 -14.89 -9.45
C ILE A 121 10.84 -15.91 -10.35
N GLU A 122 10.45 -17.08 -9.81
CA GLU A 122 9.76 -18.16 -10.53
C GLU A 122 8.50 -17.66 -11.25
N MET A 123 7.67 -16.88 -10.55
CA MET A 123 6.40 -16.37 -11.07
C MET A 123 6.55 -15.07 -11.87
N ARG A 124 7.78 -14.55 -12.03
CA ARG A 124 8.07 -13.26 -12.67
C ARG A 124 7.27 -12.10 -12.08
N LYS A 125 7.06 -12.14 -10.76
CA LYS A 125 6.37 -11.09 -10.01
C LYS A 125 7.36 -9.98 -9.62
N PRO A 126 6.99 -8.71 -9.81
CA PRO A 126 7.78 -7.59 -9.30
C PRO A 126 8.01 -7.75 -7.80
N HIS A 127 9.25 -7.56 -7.36
CA HIS A 127 9.58 -7.54 -5.94
C HIS A 127 10.64 -6.48 -5.64
N LEU A 128 10.64 -6.00 -4.41
CA LEU A 128 11.68 -5.14 -3.86
C LEU A 128 12.15 -5.75 -2.55
N ILE A 129 13.45 -5.96 -2.43
CA ILE A 129 14.08 -6.35 -1.16
C ILE A 129 14.60 -5.07 -0.51
N ILE A 130 14.22 -4.86 0.74
CA ILE A 130 14.75 -3.83 1.62
C ILE A 130 15.56 -4.53 2.68
N ASP A 131 16.85 -4.25 2.70
CA ASP A 131 17.75 -4.69 3.76
C ASP A 131 17.97 -3.55 4.76
N CYS A 132 17.30 -3.64 5.91
CA CYS A 132 17.42 -2.65 6.98
C CYS A 132 18.79 -2.65 7.67
N ALA A 133 19.66 -3.64 7.41
CA ALA A 133 21.03 -3.62 7.91
C ALA A 133 21.93 -2.68 7.09
N SER A 134 21.59 -2.42 5.83
CA SER A 134 22.40 -1.63 4.90
C SER A 134 21.73 -0.33 4.43
N MET A 135 20.44 -0.15 4.73
CA MET A 135 19.68 1.04 4.34
C MET A 135 19.24 1.85 5.56
N SER A 136 19.32 3.18 5.47
CA SER A 136 18.64 4.05 6.43
C SER A 136 17.13 3.91 6.36
N VAL A 137 16.45 4.37 7.42
CA VAL A 137 14.98 4.40 7.48
C VAL A 137 14.40 5.23 6.33
N GLU A 138 14.96 6.41 6.06
CA GLU A 138 14.49 7.32 5.02
C GLU A 138 14.67 6.73 3.61
N GLU A 139 15.81 6.11 3.31
CA GLU A 139 16.06 5.43 2.03
C GLU A 139 15.09 4.27 1.82
N THR A 140 14.88 3.47 2.86
CA THR A 140 13.93 2.37 2.90
C THR A 140 12.52 2.83 2.52
N ILE A 141 12.03 3.90 3.16
CA ILE A 141 10.68 4.43 2.90
C ILE A 141 10.59 4.98 1.47
N GLU A 142 11.63 5.67 1.00
CA GLU A 142 11.67 6.23 -0.34
C GLU A 142 11.64 5.14 -1.41
N ALA A 143 12.46 4.09 -1.26
CA ALA A 143 12.50 2.95 -2.15
C ALA A 143 11.16 2.20 -2.18
N ALA A 144 10.58 1.91 -1.01
CA ALA A 144 9.27 1.27 -0.92
C ALA A 144 8.16 2.11 -1.57
N THR A 145 8.15 3.43 -1.31
CA THR A 145 7.15 4.34 -1.88
C THR A 145 7.25 4.38 -3.42
N LYS A 146 8.47 4.46 -3.96
CA LYS A 146 8.73 4.41 -5.42
C LYS A 146 8.28 3.08 -6.01
N PHE A 147 8.54 1.97 -5.33
CA PHE A 147 8.11 0.64 -5.76
C PHE A 147 6.60 0.54 -5.88
N VAL A 148 5.84 0.93 -4.84
CA VAL A 148 4.36 0.91 -4.88
C VAL A 148 3.80 1.79 -5.99
N ARG A 149 4.36 2.99 -6.21
CA ARG A 149 3.97 3.85 -7.34
C ARG A 149 4.24 3.21 -8.70
N LYS A 150 5.37 2.51 -8.85
CA LYS A 150 5.70 1.79 -10.08
C LYS A 150 4.71 0.66 -10.34
N LEU A 151 4.28 -0.07 -9.30
CA LEU A 151 3.21 -1.08 -9.42
C LEU A 151 1.91 -0.44 -9.91
N SER A 152 1.49 0.66 -9.27
CA SER A 152 0.30 1.42 -9.68
C SER A 152 0.33 1.79 -11.16
N PHE A 153 1.46 2.33 -11.63
CA PHE A 153 1.62 2.73 -13.02
C PHE A 153 1.50 1.53 -13.98
N ARG A 154 2.14 0.40 -13.65
CA ARG A 154 2.09 -0.83 -14.44
C ARG A 154 0.68 -1.39 -14.53
N VAL A 155 -0.04 -1.50 -13.42
CA VAL A 155 -1.44 -1.97 -13.39
C VAL A 155 -2.33 -1.05 -14.25
N ALA A 156 -2.18 0.27 -14.11
CA ALA A 156 -2.94 1.24 -14.89
C ALA A 156 -2.61 1.20 -16.40
N GLN A 157 -1.41 0.79 -16.81
CA GLN A 157 -1.07 0.58 -18.23
C GLN A 157 -1.71 -0.69 -18.78
N THR A 158 -1.64 -1.80 -18.04
CA THR A 158 -2.25 -3.08 -18.42
C THR A 158 -3.76 -2.93 -18.64
N MET A 159 -4.46 -2.27 -17.71
CA MET A 159 -5.90 -2.04 -17.82
C MET A 159 -6.29 -1.18 -19.03
N ARG A 160 -5.50 -0.14 -19.33
CA ARG A 160 -5.71 0.69 -20.54
C ARG A 160 -5.52 -0.10 -21.84
N LYS A 161 -4.57 -1.04 -21.88
CA LYS A 161 -4.39 -1.93 -23.02
C LYS A 161 -5.60 -2.86 -23.19
N LEU A 162 -6.08 -3.47 -22.10
CA LEU A 162 -7.23 -4.37 -22.11
C LEU A 162 -8.53 -3.66 -22.53
N SER A 163 -8.78 -2.44 -22.04
CA SER A 163 -9.98 -1.68 -22.43
C SER A 163 -9.96 -1.26 -23.90
N ASN A 164 -8.79 -0.92 -24.45
CA ASN A 164 -8.62 -0.62 -25.87
C ASN A 164 -8.82 -1.85 -26.77
N VAL A 165 -8.48 -3.05 -26.29
CA VAL A 165 -8.80 -4.31 -26.99
C VAL A 165 -10.32 -4.56 -26.98
N ARG A 166 -10.96 -4.39 -25.82
CA ARG A 166 -12.42 -4.59 -25.66
C ARG A 166 -13.27 -3.64 -26.52
N LYS A 167 -12.84 -2.38 -26.67
CA LYS A 167 -13.51 -1.40 -27.55
C LYS A 167 -13.45 -1.75 -29.04
N ARG A 168 -12.53 -2.63 -29.47
CA ARG A 168 -12.49 -3.15 -30.84
C ARG A 168 -13.42 -4.35 -31.06
N THR A 169 -13.88 -5.01 -29.99
CA THR A 169 -14.65 -6.26 -30.10
C THR A 169 -16.12 -6.14 -29.68
N ASP A 170 -16.53 -5.09 -28.95
CA ASP A 170 -17.95 -4.92 -28.56
C ASP A 170 -18.45 -3.48 -28.75
N GLN A 171 -19.21 -3.25 -29.83
CA GLN A 171 -20.31 -2.29 -29.82
C GLN A 171 -21.55 -3.04 -29.29
N LEU A 172 -21.85 -2.92 -28.00
CA LEU A 172 -23.17 -3.10 -27.34
C LEU A 172 -23.01 -3.74 -25.93
N ARG A 173 -22.82 -2.87 -24.93
CA ARG A 173 -23.37 -2.92 -23.55
C ARG A 173 -22.42 -2.24 -22.57
N ALA A 174 -22.84 -1.09 -22.04
CA ALA A 174 -22.46 -0.67 -20.70
C ALA A 174 -23.48 -1.29 -19.71
N PRO A 175 -23.04 -1.69 -18.51
CA PRO A 175 -23.22 -0.75 -17.40
C PRO A 175 -22.07 -0.68 -16.39
N SER A 176 -22.18 0.41 -15.62
CA SER A 176 -21.44 0.89 -14.46
C SER A 176 -20.99 -0.17 -13.44
N HIS A 177 -19.71 -0.12 -13.06
CA HIS A 177 -19.15 -0.17 -11.70
C HIS A 177 -17.63 0.01 -11.84
N SER A 178 -16.98 0.60 -10.83
CA SER A 178 -15.54 0.91 -10.75
C SER A 178 -14.65 -0.35 -10.81
N LEU A 179 -14.59 -0.99 -11.98
CA LEU A 179 -13.80 -2.18 -12.22
C LEU A 179 -12.30 -1.83 -12.24
N GLY A 180 -11.58 -2.27 -11.22
CA GLY A 180 -10.23 -2.80 -11.37
C GLY A 180 -9.07 -1.81 -11.33
N MET A 181 -8.93 -1.04 -10.25
CA MET A 181 -7.65 -0.34 -9.99
C MET A 181 -7.03 -0.68 -8.63
N THR A 182 -7.57 -1.64 -7.87
CA THR A 182 -6.98 -2.08 -6.60
C THR A 182 -5.63 -2.76 -6.86
N ILE A 183 -4.56 -2.15 -6.38
CA ILE A 183 -3.21 -2.67 -6.35
C ILE A 183 -3.08 -3.55 -5.11
N VAL A 184 -2.63 -4.78 -5.28
CA VAL A 184 -2.39 -5.70 -4.16
C VAL A 184 -0.90 -5.77 -3.88
N LEU A 185 -0.47 -5.21 -2.75
CA LEU A 185 0.91 -5.29 -2.28
C LEU A 185 1.05 -6.42 -1.26
N ASN A 186 1.84 -7.43 -1.58
CA ASN A 186 2.28 -8.41 -0.58
C ASN A 186 3.44 -7.83 0.24
N VAL A 187 3.41 -8.01 1.55
CA VAL A 187 4.54 -7.66 2.44
C VAL A 187 4.96 -8.90 3.20
N ALA A 188 6.26 -9.22 3.14
CA ALA A 188 6.83 -10.42 3.71
C ALA A 188 8.20 -10.17 4.34
N GLY A 189 8.60 -11.02 5.27
CA GLY A 189 9.92 -10.98 5.89
C GLY A 189 10.08 -12.01 7.00
N PRO A 190 11.17 -11.92 7.79
CA PRO A 190 11.45 -12.86 8.86
C PRO A 190 10.35 -12.90 9.91
N ARG A 191 10.16 -14.09 10.50
CA ARG A 191 9.31 -14.29 11.68
C ARG A 191 9.96 -13.67 12.92
N GLY A 192 9.17 -13.44 13.97
CA GLY A 192 9.63 -12.80 15.21
C GLY A 192 10.84 -13.49 15.85
N SER A 193 10.85 -14.82 15.89
CA SER A 193 12.00 -15.59 16.40
C SER A 193 13.29 -15.44 15.58
N GLN A 194 13.19 -15.05 14.31
CA GLN A 194 14.34 -14.82 13.43
C GLN A 194 14.82 -13.36 13.46
N TRP A 195 13.90 -12.43 13.72
CA TRP A 195 14.21 -11.01 13.85
C TRP A 195 13.25 -10.34 14.84
N PRO A 196 13.65 -10.17 16.11
CA PRO A 196 12.79 -9.61 17.16
C PRO A 196 12.23 -8.21 16.83
N GLU A 197 13.03 -7.36 16.19
CA GLU A 197 12.63 -6.01 15.81
C GLU A 197 11.79 -5.97 14.53
N GLY A 198 11.71 -7.09 13.79
CA GLY A 198 11.09 -7.13 12.46
C GLY A 198 9.63 -6.68 12.44
N TYR A 199 8.88 -6.97 13.50
CA TYR A 199 7.52 -6.46 13.67
C TYR A 199 7.48 -4.93 13.72
N LYS A 200 8.28 -4.31 14.61
CA LYS A 200 8.29 -2.86 14.82
C LYS A 200 8.80 -2.14 13.58
N THR A 201 9.83 -2.69 12.95
CA THR A 201 10.41 -2.15 11.72
C THR A 201 9.42 -2.18 10.57
N ALA A 202 8.75 -3.32 10.32
CA ALA A 202 7.74 -3.42 9.29
C ALA A 202 6.56 -2.47 9.53
N LEU A 203 6.06 -2.40 10.77
CA LEU A 203 5.02 -1.46 11.17
C LEU A 203 5.41 -0.01 10.85
N GLN A 204 6.63 0.40 11.19
CA GLN A 204 7.13 1.76 10.92
C GLN A 204 7.25 2.04 9.42
N ILE A 205 7.88 1.14 8.66
CA ILE A 205 8.11 1.32 7.22
C ILE A 205 6.78 1.39 6.49
N VAL A 206 5.90 0.39 6.69
CA VAL A 206 4.61 0.32 5.99
C VAL A 206 3.74 1.51 6.39
N SER A 207 3.66 1.88 7.66
CA SER A 207 2.92 3.07 8.09
C SER A 207 3.41 4.36 7.42
N ARG A 208 4.72 4.55 7.30
CA ARG A 208 5.27 5.76 6.66
C ARG A 208 5.09 5.74 5.15
N VAL A 209 5.13 4.58 4.51
CA VAL A 209 4.77 4.44 3.08
C VAL A 209 3.29 4.78 2.89
N LEU A 210 2.38 4.17 3.66
CA LEU A 210 0.95 4.45 3.59
C LEU A 210 0.66 5.93 3.83
N ARG A 211 1.27 6.53 4.86
CA ARG A 211 1.18 7.98 5.11
C ARG A 211 1.67 8.81 3.93
N ARG A 212 2.83 8.53 3.33
CA ARG A 212 3.34 9.30 2.18
C ARG A 212 2.46 9.18 0.95
N LEU A 213 1.76 8.06 0.81
CA LEU A 213 0.76 7.89 -0.22
C LEU A 213 -0.45 8.77 0.13
N VAL A 214 -1.03 8.65 1.34
CA VAL A 214 -2.19 9.44 1.82
C VAL A 214 -1.94 10.96 1.84
N ASP A 215 -0.88 11.45 2.47
CA ASP A 215 -0.66 12.88 2.77
C ASP A 215 -0.47 13.74 1.52
N ARG A 216 0.08 13.19 0.43
CA ARG A 216 0.18 13.93 -0.85
C ARG A 216 -1.17 14.15 -1.54
N THR A 217 -2.25 13.61 -0.99
CA THR A 217 -3.62 13.81 -1.46
C THR A 217 -4.39 14.87 -0.67
N THR A 218 -3.82 15.34 0.44
CA THR A 218 -4.39 16.41 1.27
C THR A 218 -3.58 17.69 1.02
N PRO A 219 -4.20 18.83 0.71
CA PRO A 219 -3.47 20.08 0.56
C PRO A 219 -2.66 20.39 1.83
N LEU A 220 -1.38 20.74 1.69
CA LEU A 220 -0.69 21.49 2.73
C LEU A 220 -1.39 22.85 2.85
N ASN A 221 -2.43 22.93 3.69
CA ASN A 221 -2.71 24.19 4.34
C ASN A 221 -1.60 24.38 5.36
N THR A 222 -0.62 25.19 4.96
CA THR A 222 0.38 25.76 5.86
C THR A 222 -0.35 26.44 7.00
N VAL A 223 -0.32 25.85 8.19
CA VAL A 223 -0.38 26.66 9.41
C VAL A 223 0.93 27.44 9.41
N ARG A 224 0.86 28.68 8.93
CA ARG A 224 1.86 29.69 9.27
C ARG A 224 1.64 29.98 10.74
N ASP A 225 2.53 29.48 11.59
CA ASP A 225 2.79 30.13 12.86
C ASP A 225 3.30 31.54 12.55
N SER A 226 2.44 32.52 12.73
CA SER A 226 2.86 33.93 12.82
C SER A 226 3.29 34.18 14.26
N PRO A 227 4.48 34.78 14.50
CA PRO A 227 4.85 35.24 15.83
C PRO A 227 4.06 36.53 16.10
N GLY A 228 3.02 36.43 16.94
CA GLY A 228 2.31 37.60 17.46
C GLY A 228 3.03 38.08 18.71
N GLY A 229 3.79 39.17 18.58
CA GLY A 229 4.38 39.91 19.69
C GLY A 229 3.34 40.67 20.50
N ASP A 230 3.70 40.90 21.76
CA ASP A 230 3.05 41.74 22.77
C ASP A 230 2.83 43.19 22.30
N PRO A 231 1.91 43.89 22.98
CA PRO A 231 2.20 45.19 23.59
C PRO A 231 2.45 45.09 25.10
#